data_AF-A0A653MFA5-F1
#
_entry.id   AF-A0A653MFA5-F1
#
_cell.length_a   1.000
_cell.length_b   1.000
_cell.length_c   1.000
_cell.angle_alpha   90.00
_cell.angle_beta   90.00
_cell.angle_gamma   90.00
#
_symmetry.space_group_name_H-M   'P 1'
#
loop_
_entity.id
_entity.type
_entity.pdbx_description
1 polymer ?
#
loop_
_entity_poly.entity_id
_entity_poly.type
_entity_poly.pdbx_seq_one_letter_code
_entity_poly.pdbx_strand_id
1 'polypeptide(L)'
;MKLIVALLFSALSINTHAESQNIKLQCQEHKEGTNLKLTLVTTGIKFEISNAQKNCKSEFTYSKSTEGKELFIIKSWPTSDEFGENAQNDIFISSAPDKKAIYIGSIPVSANFINEKTYKNISQVGGSIYETIYIINTNAISIRQPSKELMFSDTQCIYLKKDSNTCKNITGTFESPICIYNIEGRKILEEPSNCSSLSLE
;
A
#
# COMPACT_ATOMS: atom_id res chain seq x y z
N MET A 1 53.00 -3.34 -37.90
CA MET A 1 52.77 -3.01 -36.47
C MET A 1 51.26 -2.97 -36.25
N LYS A 2 50.68 -4.03 -35.65
CA LYS A 2 49.22 -4.18 -35.50
C LYS A 2 48.78 -3.46 -34.22
N LEU A 3 47.92 -2.44 -34.36
CA LEU A 3 47.32 -1.72 -33.23
C LEU A 3 46.04 -2.47 -32.81
N ILE A 4 46.01 -2.95 -31.57
CA ILE A 4 44.85 -3.62 -30.96
C ILE A 4 43.95 -2.52 -30.38
N VAL A 5 42.72 -2.41 -30.89
CA VAL A 5 41.68 -1.54 -30.32
C VAL A 5 40.93 -2.36 -29.26
N ALA A 6 41.19 -2.05 -27.99
CA ALA A 6 40.44 -2.59 -26.87
C ALA A 6 39.20 -1.71 -26.62
N LEU A 7 38.04 -2.17 -27.10
CA LEU A 7 36.74 -1.60 -26.78
C LEU A 7 36.33 -2.07 -25.37
N LEU A 8 36.51 -1.20 -24.37
CA LEU A 8 35.86 -1.34 -23.07
C LEU A 8 34.36 -1.08 -23.23
N PHE A 9 33.57 -2.15 -23.24
CA PHE A 9 32.12 -2.08 -23.02
C PHE A 9 31.87 -1.95 -21.52
N SER A 10 31.71 -0.72 -21.05
CA SER A 10 31.15 -0.41 -19.74
C SER A 10 29.67 -0.84 -19.75
N ALA A 11 29.37 -1.96 -19.10
CA ALA A 11 28.00 -2.39 -18.84
C ALA A 11 27.34 -1.40 -17.88
N LEU A 12 26.47 -0.55 -18.42
CA LEU A 12 25.49 0.23 -17.64
C LEU A 12 24.53 -0.76 -16.98
N SER A 13 24.67 -0.93 -15.66
CA SER A 13 23.68 -1.61 -14.82
C SER A 13 22.42 -0.75 -14.79
N ILE A 14 21.47 -1.05 -15.68
CA ILE A 14 20.12 -0.52 -15.58
C ILE A 14 19.48 -1.24 -14.40
N ASN A 15 19.34 -0.56 -13.27
CA ASN A 15 18.46 -1.00 -12.19
C ASN A 15 17.01 -0.93 -12.71
N THR A 16 16.56 -1.96 -13.40
CA THR A 16 15.14 -2.17 -13.66
C THR A 16 14.50 -2.57 -12.34
N HIS A 17 13.91 -1.59 -11.63
CA HIS A 17 12.94 -1.91 -10.60
C HIS A 17 11.79 -2.67 -11.27
N ALA A 18 11.71 -3.97 -11.01
CA ALA A 18 10.63 -4.82 -11.48
C ALA A 18 9.34 -4.35 -10.81
N GLU A 19 8.62 -3.44 -11.46
CA GLU A 19 7.25 -3.13 -11.13
C GLU A 19 6.44 -4.43 -11.21
N SER A 20 5.69 -4.74 -10.16
CA SER A 20 4.81 -5.91 -10.17
C SER A 20 3.83 -5.76 -11.33
N GLN A 21 3.93 -6.64 -12.34
CA GLN A 21 3.05 -6.62 -13.51
C GLN A 21 1.62 -6.88 -13.07
N ASN A 22 0.83 -5.82 -12.91
CA ASN A 22 -0.59 -5.92 -12.62
C ASN A 22 -1.33 -6.30 -13.91
N ILE A 23 -1.89 -7.51 -13.95
CA ILE A 23 -2.61 -8.02 -15.12
C ILE A 23 -4.10 -7.76 -14.94
N LYS A 24 -4.73 -7.14 -15.93
CA LYS A 24 -6.17 -6.85 -15.92
C LYS A 24 -7.01 -8.13 -15.99
N LEU A 25 -8.09 -8.16 -15.22
CA LEU A 25 -9.06 -9.24 -15.16
C LEU A 25 -10.38 -8.81 -15.80
N GLN A 26 -10.98 -9.72 -16.58
CA GLN A 26 -12.35 -9.59 -17.04
C GLN A 26 -13.29 -10.02 -15.92
N CYS A 27 -14.32 -9.21 -15.65
CA CYS A 27 -15.28 -9.48 -14.60
C CYS A 27 -16.62 -9.96 -15.17
N GLN A 28 -17.19 -10.99 -14.56
CA GLN A 28 -18.54 -11.50 -14.85
C GLN A 28 -19.36 -11.59 -13.56
N GLU A 29 -20.57 -11.03 -13.57
CA GLU A 29 -21.49 -11.06 -12.43
C GLU A 29 -22.45 -12.25 -12.54
N HIS A 30 -22.64 -12.93 -11.42
CA HIS A 30 -23.68 -13.94 -11.24
C HIS A 30 -24.49 -13.59 -10.01
N LYS A 31 -25.80 -13.37 -10.19
CA LYS A 31 -26.72 -13.17 -9.06
C LYS A 31 -27.21 -14.51 -8.56
N GLU A 32 -26.89 -14.84 -7.32
CA GLU A 32 -27.37 -16.03 -6.61
C GLU A 32 -28.26 -15.56 -5.45
N GLY A 33 -29.56 -15.40 -5.71
CA GLY A 33 -30.50 -14.82 -4.76
C GLY A 33 -30.19 -13.35 -4.47
N THR A 34 -29.96 -13.00 -3.19
CA THR A 34 -29.54 -11.66 -2.76
C THR A 34 -28.04 -11.43 -2.85
N ASN A 35 -27.25 -12.49 -3.10
CA ASN A 35 -25.79 -12.41 -3.09
C ASN A 35 -25.27 -12.18 -4.51
N LEU A 36 -24.25 -11.33 -4.61
CA LEU A 36 -23.49 -11.12 -5.83
C LEU A 36 -22.24 -12.00 -5.79
N LYS A 37 -22.09 -12.85 -6.80
CA LYS A 37 -20.88 -13.62 -7.06
C LYS A 37 -20.16 -13.02 -8.26
N LEU A 38 -18.85 -12.80 -8.14
CA LEU A 38 -18.01 -12.37 -9.25
C LEU A 38 -17.10 -13.49 -9.70
N THR A 39 -17.03 -13.67 -11.01
CA THR A 39 -16.03 -14.49 -11.69
C THR A 39 -15.04 -13.55 -12.36
N LEU A 40 -13.77 -13.61 -11.96
CA LEU A 40 -12.70 -12.80 -12.56
C LEU A 40 -11.81 -13.69 -13.42
N VAL A 41 -11.60 -13.34 -14.68
CA VAL A 41 -10.96 -14.22 -15.67
C VAL A 41 -9.84 -13.51 -16.41
N THR A 42 -8.75 -14.23 -16.66
CA THR A 42 -7.74 -13.91 -17.67
C THR A 42 -7.31 -15.21 -18.36
N THR A 43 -6.39 -15.12 -19.33
CA THR A 43 -5.88 -16.28 -20.06
C THR A 43 -5.30 -17.33 -19.10
N GLY A 44 -6.02 -18.43 -18.90
CA GLY A 44 -5.59 -19.57 -18.10
C GLY A 44 -5.84 -19.48 -16.59
N ILE A 45 -6.45 -18.42 -16.07
CA ILE A 45 -6.76 -18.27 -14.64
C ILE A 45 -8.17 -17.73 -14.45
N LYS A 46 -8.89 -18.34 -13.50
CA LYS A 46 -10.21 -17.93 -13.03
C LYS A 46 -10.17 -17.75 -11.51
N PHE A 47 -10.66 -16.62 -11.02
CA PHE A 47 -10.91 -16.38 -9.60
C PHE A 47 -12.40 -16.24 -9.33
N GLU A 48 -12.83 -16.63 -8.12
CA GLU A 48 -14.21 -16.45 -7.68
C GLU A 48 -14.25 -15.62 -6.39
N ILE A 49 -15.02 -14.53 -6.39
CA ILE A 49 -15.36 -13.75 -5.20
C ILE A 49 -16.82 -14.03 -4.88
N SER A 50 -17.09 -14.53 -3.67
CA SER A 50 -18.44 -14.75 -3.16
C SER A 50 -18.86 -13.59 -2.25
N ASN A 51 -20.16 -13.28 -2.21
CA ASN A 51 -20.71 -12.18 -1.41
C ASN A 51 -20.00 -10.83 -1.67
N ALA A 52 -19.77 -10.53 -2.94
CA ALA A 52 -19.02 -9.35 -3.35
C ALA A 52 -19.81 -8.07 -3.02
N GLN A 53 -19.16 -7.14 -2.32
CA GLN A 53 -19.65 -5.77 -2.16
C GLN A 53 -19.38 -4.92 -3.40
N LYS A 54 -18.37 -5.31 -4.18
CA LYS A 54 -18.03 -4.73 -5.48
C LYS A 54 -18.78 -5.43 -6.61
N ASN A 55 -18.83 -4.76 -7.76
CA ASN A 55 -19.47 -5.25 -8.98
C ASN A 55 -18.53 -5.03 -10.18
N CYS A 56 -18.90 -5.45 -11.38
CA CYS A 56 -18.07 -5.37 -12.57
C CYS A 56 -17.93 -3.96 -13.17
N LYS A 57 -18.48 -2.93 -12.51
CA LYS A 57 -18.12 -1.53 -12.83
C LYS A 57 -16.73 -1.17 -12.31
N SER A 58 -16.22 -1.88 -11.32
CA SER A 58 -14.84 -1.74 -10.85
C SER A 58 -13.86 -2.40 -11.83
N GLU A 59 -12.68 -1.80 -11.99
CA GLU A 59 -11.57 -2.46 -12.66
C GLU A 59 -10.88 -3.43 -11.71
N PHE A 60 -10.64 -4.66 -12.16
CA PHE A 60 -9.92 -5.67 -11.40
C PHE A 60 -8.56 -5.95 -12.02
N THR A 61 -7.52 -5.97 -11.21
CA THR A 61 -6.18 -6.41 -11.62
C THR A 61 -5.65 -7.46 -10.65
N TYR A 62 -4.66 -8.25 -11.05
CA TYR A 62 -3.96 -9.13 -10.13
C TYR A 62 -2.45 -9.14 -10.34
N SER A 63 -1.73 -9.53 -9.30
CA SER A 63 -0.32 -9.89 -9.34
C SER A 63 -0.07 -11.19 -8.58
N LYS A 64 1.01 -11.88 -8.93
CA LYS A 64 1.47 -13.10 -8.25
C LYS A 64 2.54 -12.73 -7.24
N SER A 65 2.42 -13.20 -5.99
CA SER A 65 3.50 -13.08 -5.00
C SER A 65 4.57 -14.14 -5.28
N THR A 66 5.85 -13.81 -5.07
CA THR A 66 6.93 -14.80 -5.21
C THR A 66 7.13 -15.62 -3.93
N GLU A 67 6.66 -15.11 -2.80
CA GLU A 67 6.67 -15.80 -1.51
C GLU A 67 5.48 -16.78 -1.38
N GLY A 68 5.78 -18.09 -1.37
CA GLY A 68 4.82 -19.15 -1.11
C GLY A 68 4.13 -19.72 -2.36
N LYS A 69 3.48 -20.88 -2.21
CA LYS A 69 2.77 -21.56 -3.31
C LYS A 69 1.62 -20.69 -3.82
N GLU A 70 1.75 -20.21 -5.06
CA GLU A 70 0.68 -19.62 -5.88
C GLU A 70 -0.30 -18.69 -5.14
N LEU A 71 0.23 -17.65 -4.49
CA LEU A 71 -0.57 -16.59 -3.90
C LEU A 71 -0.83 -15.49 -4.93
N PHE A 72 -2.09 -15.11 -5.12
CA PHE A 72 -2.51 -14.04 -6.01
C PHE A 72 -3.10 -12.89 -5.19
N ILE A 73 -2.65 -11.68 -5.48
CA ILE A 73 -3.15 -10.44 -4.90
C ILE A 73 -4.01 -9.80 -5.97
N ILE A 74 -5.30 -9.68 -5.71
CA ILE A 74 -6.27 -9.08 -6.63
C ILE A 74 -6.66 -7.72 -6.07
N LYS A 75 -6.62 -6.69 -6.90
CA LYS A 75 -7.05 -5.33 -6.56
C LYS A 75 -8.34 -5.02 -7.30
N SER A 76 -9.31 -4.47 -6.58
CA SER A 76 -10.50 -3.84 -7.17
C SER A 76 -10.37 -2.33 -7.02
N TRP A 77 -10.33 -1.64 -8.15
CA TRP A 77 -10.32 -0.18 -8.19
C TRP A 77 -11.68 0.39 -7.81
N PRO A 78 -11.73 1.60 -7.22
CA PRO A 78 -12.96 2.32 -6.99
C PRO A 78 -13.67 2.59 -8.33
N THR A 79 -14.99 2.58 -8.30
CA THR A 79 -15.83 3.02 -9.41
C THR A 79 -15.78 4.54 -9.55
N SER A 80 -16.35 5.08 -10.65
CA SER A 80 -16.43 6.53 -10.89
C SER A 80 -16.98 7.31 -9.69
N ASP A 81 -17.98 6.73 -9.04
CA ASP A 81 -18.74 7.36 -7.94
C ASP A 81 -17.99 7.27 -6.60
N GLU A 82 -16.93 6.47 -6.54
CA GLU A 82 -16.08 6.25 -5.37
C GLU A 82 -14.74 6.99 -5.49
N PHE A 83 -14.50 7.72 -6.58
CA PHE A 83 -13.33 8.58 -6.70
C PHE A 83 -13.46 9.80 -5.77
N GLY A 84 -12.37 10.11 -5.10
CA GLY A 84 -12.24 11.21 -4.16
C GLY A 84 -10.94 11.09 -3.37
N GLU A 85 -10.67 12.02 -2.47
CA GLU A 85 -9.44 12.05 -1.67
C GLU A 85 -9.25 10.80 -0.79
N ASN A 86 -10.34 10.11 -0.49
CA ASN A 86 -10.35 8.89 0.33
C ASN A 86 -10.59 7.62 -0.50
N ALA A 87 -10.41 7.67 -1.83
CA ALA A 87 -10.60 6.52 -2.69
C ALA A 87 -9.66 5.37 -2.32
N GLN A 88 -10.18 4.14 -2.28
CA GLN A 88 -9.43 2.95 -1.86
C GLN A 88 -9.52 1.84 -2.90
N ASN A 89 -8.43 1.09 -3.01
CA ASN A 89 -8.37 -0.19 -3.69
C ASN A 89 -8.69 -1.30 -2.68
N ASP A 90 -9.71 -2.09 -2.96
CA ASP A 90 -9.99 -3.30 -2.17
C ASP A 90 -9.01 -4.40 -2.56
N ILE A 91 -8.47 -5.08 -1.56
CA ILE A 91 -7.49 -6.13 -1.73
C ILE A 91 -8.13 -7.48 -1.41
N PHE A 92 -8.02 -8.40 -2.37
CA PHE A 92 -8.42 -9.78 -2.22
C PHE A 92 -7.20 -10.69 -2.36
N ILE A 93 -7.20 -11.77 -1.59
CA ILE A 93 -6.18 -12.81 -1.66
C ILE A 93 -6.80 -14.10 -2.17
N SER A 94 -6.13 -14.75 -3.10
CA SER A 94 -6.47 -16.09 -3.55
C SER A 94 -5.26 -17.01 -3.50
N SER A 95 -5.45 -18.20 -2.96
CA SER A 95 -4.46 -19.30 -2.97
C SER A 95 -4.94 -20.44 -3.87
N ALA A 96 -3.99 -21.18 -4.45
CA ALA A 96 -4.28 -22.46 -5.09
C ALA A 96 -4.59 -23.55 -4.05
N PRO A 97 -5.45 -24.54 -4.35
CA PRO A 97 -6.07 -24.83 -5.66
C PRO A 97 -7.44 -24.19 -5.88
N ASP A 98 -8.09 -23.69 -4.82
CA ASP A 98 -9.52 -23.33 -4.89
C ASP A 98 -9.81 -22.06 -5.69
N LYS A 99 -8.78 -21.23 -5.92
CA LYS A 99 -8.85 -19.92 -6.63
C LYS A 99 -10.01 -19.02 -6.16
N LYS A 100 -10.48 -19.24 -4.93
CA LYS A 100 -11.41 -18.35 -4.24
C LYS A 100 -10.62 -17.13 -3.77
N ALA A 101 -11.16 -15.95 -4.02
CA ALA A 101 -10.57 -14.69 -3.64
C ALA A 101 -11.34 -14.12 -2.45
N ILE A 102 -10.62 -13.88 -1.35
CA ILE A 102 -11.17 -13.43 -0.07
C ILE A 102 -10.72 -11.99 0.16
N TYR A 103 -11.66 -11.11 0.50
CA TYR A 103 -11.36 -9.74 0.89
C TYR A 103 -10.57 -9.72 2.21
N ILE A 104 -9.48 -8.95 2.26
CA ILE A 104 -8.60 -8.88 3.44
C ILE A 104 -8.36 -7.45 3.95
N GLY A 105 -8.96 -6.45 3.29
CA GLY A 105 -8.79 -5.04 3.61
C GLY A 105 -8.65 -4.18 2.36
N SER A 106 -8.45 -2.89 2.57
CA SER A 106 -8.32 -1.90 1.49
C SER A 106 -7.10 -1.01 1.75
N ILE A 107 -6.50 -0.46 0.69
CA ILE A 107 -5.43 0.53 0.76
C ILE A 107 -5.81 1.76 -0.06
N PRO A 108 -5.33 2.97 0.29
CA PRO A 108 -5.56 4.17 -0.51
C PRO A 108 -5.11 3.99 -1.96
N VAL A 109 -5.83 4.59 -2.91
CA VAL A 109 -5.42 4.61 -4.33
C VAL A 109 -4.07 5.31 -4.51
N SER A 110 -3.77 6.30 -3.68
CA SER A 110 -2.49 7.02 -3.63
C SER A 110 -1.32 6.19 -3.09
N ALA A 111 -1.56 4.95 -2.62
CA ALA A 111 -0.51 4.11 -2.09
C ALA A 111 0.39 3.57 -3.21
N ASN A 112 1.66 3.97 -3.18
CA ASN A 112 2.68 3.57 -4.14
C ASN A 112 3.26 2.20 -3.80
N PHE A 113 3.46 1.37 -4.83
CA PHE A 113 4.13 0.08 -4.69
C PHE A 113 5.61 0.28 -4.31
N ILE A 114 6.09 -0.40 -3.26
CA ILE A 114 7.51 -0.40 -2.89
C ILE A 114 8.17 -1.70 -3.38
N ASN A 115 7.61 -2.82 -2.95
CA ASN A 115 8.05 -4.16 -3.26
C ASN A 115 6.91 -5.13 -2.94
N GLU A 116 7.15 -6.43 -3.14
CA GLU A 116 6.17 -7.48 -2.92
C GLU A 116 5.31 -7.26 -1.67
N LYS A 117 3.98 -7.22 -1.87
CA LYS A 117 2.97 -7.03 -0.83
C LYS A 117 3.09 -5.73 -0.01
N THR A 118 4.03 -4.84 -0.34
CA THR A 118 4.31 -3.64 0.46
C THR A 118 4.01 -2.37 -0.32
N TYR A 119 3.20 -1.50 0.27
CA TYR A 119 2.76 -0.24 -0.32
C TYR A 119 3.02 0.91 0.65
N LYS A 120 3.48 2.06 0.14
CA LYS A 120 3.68 3.29 0.90
C LYS A 120 2.62 4.30 0.51
N ASN A 121 1.91 4.84 1.49
CA ASN A 121 1.10 6.02 1.29
C ASN A 121 1.71 7.19 2.07
N ILE A 122 1.82 8.35 1.42
CA ILE A 122 2.08 9.63 2.07
C ILE A 122 0.80 10.44 1.95
N SER A 123 0.26 10.92 3.07
CA SER A 123 -0.98 11.68 3.10
C SER A 123 -0.92 12.82 4.10
N GLN A 124 -1.48 13.97 3.76
CA GLN A 124 -1.68 15.06 4.70
C GLN A 124 -3.07 14.97 5.31
N VAL A 125 -3.14 15.01 6.64
CA VAL A 125 -4.41 15.11 7.38
C VAL A 125 -4.24 16.20 8.42
N GLY A 126 -5.04 17.27 8.31
CA GLY A 126 -4.86 18.46 9.13
C GLY A 126 -3.48 19.09 8.92
N GLY A 127 -2.82 19.46 10.01
CA GLY A 127 -1.47 20.02 9.96
C GLY A 127 -0.35 18.98 10.10
N SER A 128 -0.58 17.72 9.72
CA SER A 128 0.43 16.65 9.75
C SER A 128 0.51 15.90 8.42
N ILE A 129 1.72 15.51 8.02
CA ILE A 129 1.98 14.56 6.93
C ILE A 129 2.31 13.20 7.55
N TYR A 130 1.67 12.14 7.07
CA TYR A 130 1.82 10.79 7.56
C TYR A 130 2.42 9.88 6.49
N GLU A 131 3.37 9.02 6.87
CA GLU A 131 3.76 7.85 6.09
C GLU A 131 3.17 6.59 6.71
N THR A 132 2.38 5.90 5.91
CA THR A 132 1.82 4.59 6.25
C THR A 132 2.36 3.55 5.28
N ILE A 133 3.06 2.55 5.82
CA ILE A 133 3.51 1.38 5.05
C ILE A 133 2.55 0.24 5.32
N TYR A 134 1.78 -0.13 4.29
CA TYR A 134 0.87 -1.25 4.28
C TYR A 134 1.61 -2.52 3.86
N ILE A 135 1.42 -3.60 4.61
CA ILE A 135 1.93 -4.94 4.31
C ILE A 135 0.72 -5.85 4.13
N ILE A 136 0.56 -6.38 2.93
CA ILE A 136 -0.47 -7.34 2.55
C ILE A 136 -0.05 -8.73 3.04
N ASN A 137 -0.81 -9.32 3.96
CA ASN A 137 -0.64 -10.71 4.38
C ASN A 137 -1.74 -11.59 3.78
N THR A 138 -1.71 -12.90 4.05
CA THR A 138 -2.70 -13.84 3.52
C THR A 138 -4.13 -13.55 3.98
N ASN A 139 -4.31 -13.04 5.21
CA ASN A 139 -5.62 -12.91 5.85
C ASN A 139 -6.01 -11.47 6.17
N ALA A 140 -5.05 -10.54 6.17
CA ALA A 140 -5.27 -9.16 6.58
C ALA A 140 -4.17 -8.24 6.04
N ILE A 141 -4.50 -6.95 5.94
CA ILE A 141 -3.51 -5.89 5.73
C ILE A 141 -3.03 -5.39 7.09
N SER A 142 -1.72 -5.36 7.31
CA SER A 142 -1.10 -4.80 8.52
C SER A 142 -0.35 -3.51 8.19
N ILE A 143 -0.29 -2.60 9.15
CA ILE A 143 0.52 -1.38 9.05
C ILE A 143 1.87 -1.64 9.73
N ARG A 144 2.98 -1.38 9.03
CA ARG A 144 4.32 -1.47 9.62
C ARG A 144 4.46 -0.43 10.74
N GLN A 145 4.97 -0.89 11.89
CA GLN A 145 5.27 -0.04 13.04
C GLN A 145 6.79 0.17 13.17
N PRO A 146 7.25 1.35 13.64
CA PRO A 146 6.47 2.58 13.81
C PRO A 146 5.98 3.13 12.45
N SER A 147 4.84 3.80 12.44
CA SER A 147 4.52 4.74 11.35
C SER A 147 5.11 6.11 11.65
N LYS A 148 5.32 6.92 10.60
CA LYS A 148 5.95 8.24 10.74
C LYS A 148 4.95 9.36 10.52
N GLU A 149 5.12 10.43 11.26
CA GLU A 149 4.34 11.65 11.18
C GLU A 149 5.27 12.87 11.24
N LEU A 150 5.05 13.82 10.35
CA LEU A 150 5.68 15.13 10.35
C LEU A 150 4.61 16.18 10.65
N MET A 151 4.66 16.75 11.85
CA MET A 151 3.63 17.66 12.37
C MET A 151 4.05 19.13 12.22
N PHE A 152 3.24 19.91 11.50
CA PHE A 152 3.41 21.35 11.25
C PHE A 152 2.50 22.19 12.13
N SER A 153 1.27 21.73 12.37
CA SER A 153 0.30 22.45 13.17
C SER A 153 -0.75 21.51 13.75
N ASP A 154 -0.70 21.26 15.06
CA ASP A 154 -1.71 20.44 15.74
C ASP A 154 -1.60 20.59 17.28
N THR A 155 -2.50 19.92 18.00
CA THR A 155 -2.42 19.64 19.44
C THR A 155 -2.38 18.14 19.68
N GLN A 156 -1.27 17.63 20.20
CA GLN A 156 -1.09 16.19 20.40
C GLN A 156 -0.34 15.86 21.69
N CYS A 157 -0.69 14.73 22.31
CA CYS A 157 0.06 14.20 23.44
C CYS A 157 1.26 13.38 22.94
N ILE A 158 2.47 13.91 23.14
CA ILE A 158 3.72 13.35 22.61
C ILE A 158 4.65 12.97 23.75
N TYR A 159 5.19 11.75 23.70
CA TYR A 159 6.21 11.26 24.62
C TYR A 159 7.59 11.74 24.17
N LEU A 160 8.31 12.46 25.03
CA LEU A 160 9.64 13.01 24.68
C LEU A 160 10.72 11.92 24.55
N LYS A 161 10.48 10.73 25.12
CA LYS A 161 11.35 9.55 25.02
C LYS A 161 10.49 8.30 25.01
N LYS A 162 10.96 7.24 24.35
CA LYS A 162 10.28 5.94 24.25
C LYS A 162 9.79 5.38 25.59
N ASP A 163 10.60 5.48 26.64
CA ASP A 163 10.32 4.89 27.96
C ASP A 163 9.57 5.83 28.92
N SER A 164 9.10 6.98 28.45
CA SER A 164 8.41 7.96 29.31
C SER A 164 7.01 7.47 29.71
N ASN A 165 6.64 7.46 30.99
CA ASN A 165 5.30 7.02 31.40
C ASN A 165 4.20 8.05 31.14
N THR A 166 4.58 9.30 30.91
CA THR A 166 3.65 10.40 30.63
C THR A 166 4.00 11.09 29.32
N CYS A 167 2.99 11.44 28.54
CA CYS A 167 3.15 12.32 27.39
C CYS A 167 2.93 13.77 27.80
N LYS A 168 3.50 14.70 27.02
CA LYS A 168 3.24 16.14 27.14
C LYS A 168 2.34 16.56 26.00
N ASN A 169 1.33 17.37 26.29
CA ASN A 169 0.56 18.02 25.24
C ASN A 169 1.43 19.08 24.57
N ILE A 170 1.70 18.88 23.29
CA ILE A 170 2.41 19.82 22.43
C ILE A 170 1.37 20.44 21.50
N THR A 171 1.28 21.76 21.51
CA THR A 171 0.31 22.54 20.73
C THR A 171 1.02 23.68 20.04
N GLY A 172 0.71 23.90 18.77
CA GLY A 172 1.14 25.11 18.06
C GLY A 172 1.28 24.88 16.57
N THR A 173 1.77 25.93 15.90
CA THR A 173 2.27 25.87 14.52
C THR A 173 3.78 26.02 14.58
N PHE A 174 4.51 25.11 13.93
CA PHE A 174 5.96 24.99 14.06
C PHE A 174 6.64 25.41 12.75
N GLU A 175 7.53 26.39 12.82
CA GLU A 175 8.38 26.77 11.68
C GLU A 175 9.28 25.60 11.25
N SER A 176 9.75 24.82 12.22
CA SER A 176 10.44 23.54 11.99
C SER A 176 9.51 22.40 12.40
N PRO A 177 9.02 21.59 11.44
CA PRO A 177 8.07 20.51 11.72
C PRO A 177 8.65 19.47 12.69
N ILE A 178 7.79 18.89 13.51
CA ILE A 178 8.16 17.91 14.52
C ILE A 178 8.06 16.50 13.92
N CYS A 179 9.15 15.72 14.00
CA CYS A 179 9.14 14.31 13.62
C CYS A 179 8.62 13.44 14.77
N ILE A 180 7.64 12.60 14.46
CA ILE A 180 6.94 11.75 15.42
C ILE A 180 6.90 10.33 14.87
N TYR A 181 7.25 9.36 15.72
CA TYR A 181 6.92 7.96 15.50
C TYR A 181 5.65 7.60 16.23
N ASN A 182 4.72 6.96 15.53
CA ASN A 182 3.52 6.38 16.14
C ASN A 182 3.73 4.87 16.26
N ILE A 183 3.74 4.37 17.50
CA ILE A 183 3.82 2.96 17.83
C ILE A 183 2.51 2.57 18.51
N GLU A 184 1.60 1.92 17.78
CA GLU A 184 0.32 1.45 18.34
C GLU A 184 -0.49 2.56 19.05
N GLY A 185 -0.50 3.77 18.50
CA GLY A 185 -1.16 4.95 19.07
C GLY A 185 -0.28 5.77 20.01
N ARG A 186 0.90 5.27 20.40
CA ARG A 186 1.87 6.00 21.22
C ARG A 186 2.77 6.88 20.34
N LYS A 187 2.58 8.20 20.42
CA LYS A 187 3.35 9.19 19.65
C LYS A 187 4.64 9.59 20.37
N ILE A 188 5.79 9.28 19.80
CA ILE A 188 7.12 9.52 20.38
C ILE A 188 7.86 10.55 19.54
N LEU A 189 8.44 11.56 20.19
CA LEU A 189 9.27 12.57 19.56
C LEU A 189 10.56 11.93 19.03
N GLU A 190 10.92 12.24 17.80
CA GLU A 190 12.11 11.71 17.12
C GLU A 190 12.94 12.82 16.48
N GLU A 191 14.16 12.47 16.07
CA GLU A 191 15.03 13.39 15.34
C GLU A 191 14.42 13.76 13.96
N PRO A 192 14.51 15.04 13.52
CA PRO A 192 13.94 15.47 12.23
C PRO A 192 14.42 14.66 11.02
N SER A 193 15.66 14.18 11.05
CA SER A 193 16.27 13.34 10.01
C SER A 193 15.47 12.06 9.73
N ASN A 194 14.80 11.50 10.74
CA ASN A 194 14.01 10.28 10.63
C ASN A 194 12.74 10.46 9.78
N CYS A 195 12.24 11.69 9.66
CA CYS A 195 11.09 12.07 8.86
C CYS A 195 11.46 12.82 7.59
N SER A 196 12.74 12.88 7.22
CA SER A 196 13.21 13.63 6.04
C SER A 196 12.60 13.17 4.70
N SER A 197 12.09 11.93 4.64
CA SER A 197 11.37 11.40 3.48
C SER A 197 9.91 11.85 3.38
N LEU A 198 9.40 12.58 4.38
CA LEU A 198 8.01 13.06 4.42
C LEU A 198 7.92 14.43 3.75
N SER A 199 7.68 14.41 2.45
CA SER A 199 7.25 15.56 1.68
C SER A 199 5.99 15.20 0.89
N LEU A 200 5.11 16.18 0.68
CA LEU A 200 4.10 16.06 -0.36
C LEU A 200 4.82 16.30 -1.68
N GLU A 201 4.75 15.32 -2.59
CA GLU A 201 5.17 15.50 -3.99
C GLU A 201 4.19 16.39 -4.74
#